data_AF-A0A6P1ZZ27-F1
#
_entry.id   AF-A0A6P1ZZ27-F1
#
_cell.length_a   1.000
_cell.length_b   1.000
_cell.length_c   1.000
_cell.angle_alpha   90.00
_cell.angle_beta   90.00
_cell.angle_gamma   90.00
#
_symmetry.space_group_name_H-M   'P 1'
#
loop_
_entity.id
_entity.type
_entity.pdbx_description
1 polymer ?
#
loop_
_entity_poly.entity_id
_entity_poly.type
_entity_poly.pdbx_seq_one_letter_code
_entity_poly.pdbx_strand_id
1 'polypeptide(L)'
;MMALSQDLELSLEEKLANYQEERKMPLLTNIEQRTIKQTRKQNIITLVQVRFGDIPDNLVASINQIDDTSFLQQLLVSTISVNSLEEFAQIANSNLPEAD
;
A
#
# COMPACT_ATOMS: atom_id res chain seq x y z
N MET A 1 -32.08 4.89 -11.56
CA MET A 1 -30.89 4.82 -10.69
C MET A 1 -31.40 4.77 -9.26
N MET A 2 -30.85 3.92 -8.40
CA MET A 2 -31.19 3.95 -6.96
C MET A 2 -30.33 5.04 -6.32
N ALA A 3 -30.89 6.25 -6.21
CA ALA A 3 -30.23 7.40 -5.60
C ALA A 3 -30.97 7.77 -4.30
N LEU A 4 -30.21 8.21 -3.30
CA LEU A 4 -30.78 8.77 -2.07
C LEU A 4 -31.50 10.09 -2.39
N SER A 5 -32.47 10.47 -1.54
CA SER A 5 -32.96 11.85 -1.56
C SER A 5 -31.85 12.78 -1.08
N GLN A 6 -31.88 14.04 -1.53
CA GLN A 6 -30.83 15.02 -1.25
C GLN A 6 -30.56 15.21 0.25
N ASP A 7 -31.62 15.20 1.07
CA ASP A 7 -31.50 15.30 2.54
C ASP A 7 -30.79 14.08 3.16
N LEU A 8 -31.02 12.88 2.62
CA LEU A 8 -30.39 11.66 3.10
C LEU A 8 -28.92 11.56 2.67
N GLU A 9 -28.58 12.06 1.49
CA GLU A 9 -27.22 12.13 0.99
C GLU A 9 -26.37 13.08 1.86
N LEU A 10 -26.88 14.30 2.13
CA LEU A 10 -26.24 15.26 3.02
C LEU A 10 -26.03 14.69 4.44
N SER A 11 -27.07 14.06 5.01
CA SER A 11 -26.97 13.45 6.33
C SER A 11 -25.97 12.29 6.39
N LEU A 12 -25.83 11.53 5.30
CA LEU A 12 -24.84 10.47 5.19
C LEU A 12 -23.43 11.04 5.15
N GLU A 13 -23.17 12.05 4.31
CA GLU A 13 -21.86 12.70 4.19
C GLU A 13 -21.40 13.31 5.52
N GLU A 14 -22.28 14.02 6.24
CA GLU A 14 -21.95 14.55 7.57
C GLU A 14 -21.58 13.44 8.56
N LYS A 15 -22.33 12.33 8.59
CA LYS A 15 -22.01 11.20 9.47
C LYS A 15 -20.67 10.56 9.12
N LEU A 16 -20.38 10.42 7.82
CA LEU A 16 -19.10 9.88 7.36
C LEU A 16 -17.94 10.82 7.74
N ALA A 17 -18.10 12.13 7.57
CA ALA A 17 -17.11 13.12 7.94
C ALA A 17 -16.79 13.05 9.44
N ASN A 18 -17.82 13.13 10.29
CA ASN A 18 -17.66 13.05 11.75
C ASN A 18 -16.96 11.77 12.19
N TYR A 19 -17.37 10.63 11.63
CA TYR A 19 -16.77 9.34 11.94
C TYR A 19 -15.28 9.25 11.54
N GLN A 20 -14.94 9.80 10.38
CA GLN A 20 -13.55 9.81 9.88
C GLN A 20 -12.67 10.75 10.69
N GLU A 21 -13.18 11.91 11.13
CA GLU A 21 -12.47 12.84 12.01
C GLU A 21 -12.19 12.22 13.39
N GLU A 22 -13.20 11.61 14.02
CA GLU A 22 -13.06 10.94 15.32
C GLU A 22 -11.99 9.85 15.29
N ARG A 23 -11.99 9.03 14.24
CA ARG A 23 -11.05 7.91 14.09
C ARG A 23 -9.73 8.31 13.45
N LYS A 24 -9.61 9.53 12.92
CA LYS A 24 -8.47 10.02 12.12
C LYS A 24 -8.07 9.05 11.00
N MET A 25 -9.05 8.38 10.41
CA MET A 25 -8.80 7.44 9.32
C MET A 25 -9.92 7.52 8.28
N PRO A 26 -9.59 7.56 6.98
CA PRO A 26 -10.60 7.52 5.94
C PRO A 26 -11.30 6.16 5.95
N LEU A 27 -12.57 6.16 5.57
CA LEU A 27 -13.30 4.93 5.28
C LEU A 27 -12.80 4.40 3.94
N LEU A 28 -12.21 3.20 3.96
CA LEU A 28 -11.73 2.52 2.76
C LEU A 28 -12.44 1.18 2.65
N THR A 29 -13.12 0.98 1.54
CA THR A 29 -13.69 -0.32 1.16
C THR A 29 -12.59 -1.35 0.92
N ASN A 30 -12.93 -2.64 1.00
CA ASN A 30 -11.97 -3.71 0.74
C ASN A 30 -11.35 -3.65 -0.67
N ILE A 31 -12.10 -3.16 -1.65
CA ILE A 31 -11.63 -2.97 -3.02
C ILE A 31 -10.60 -1.85 -3.08
N GLU A 32 -10.90 -0.69 -2.46
CA GLU A 32 -9.95 0.43 -2.40
C GLU A 32 -8.67 0.06 -1.66
N GLN A 33 -8.78 -0.65 -0.53
CA GLN A 33 -7.61 -1.15 0.21
C GLN A 33 -6.74 -2.06 -0.66
N ARG A 34 -7.36 -2.99 -1.42
CA ARG A 34 -6.64 -3.87 -2.35
C ARG A 34 -5.92 -3.06 -3.43
N THR A 35 -6.61 -2.10 -4.05
CA THR A 35 -6.04 -1.24 -5.09
C THR A 35 -4.86 -0.43 -4.56
N ILE A 36 -4.97 0.16 -3.36
CA ILE A 36 -3.88 0.91 -2.74
C ILE A 36 -2.64 0.03 -2.54
N LYS A 37 -2.80 -1.18 -1.99
CA LYS A 37 -1.69 -2.12 -1.78
C LYS A 37 -1.04 -2.52 -3.10
N GLN A 38 -1.84 -2.87 -4.09
CA GLN A 38 -1.33 -3.32 -5.40
C GLN A 38 -0.59 -2.21 -6.13
N THR A 39 -1.14 -1.00 -6.13
CA THR A 39 -0.46 0.18 -6.71
C THR A 39 0.85 0.47 -5.99
N ARG A 40 0.90 0.37 -4.66
CA ARG A 40 2.16 0.55 -3.91
C ARG A 40 3.21 -0.48 -4.28
N LYS A 41 2.85 -1.76 -4.34
CA LYS A 41 3.73 -2.86 -4.78
C LYS A 41 4.30 -2.58 -6.18
N GLN A 42 3.44 -2.20 -7.12
CA GLN A 42 3.86 -1.89 -8.49
C GLN A 42 4.81 -0.69 -8.55
N ASN A 43 4.53 0.36 -7.78
CA ASN A 43 5.40 1.54 -7.71
C ASN A 43 6.76 1.19 -7.13
N ILE A 44 6.82 0.37 -6.07
CA ILE A 44 8.07 -0.12 -5.50
C ILE A 44 8.88 -0.86 -6.56
N ILE A 45 8.28 -1.86 -7.21
CA ILE A 45 8.93 -2.66 -8.26
C ILE A 45 9.48 -1.74 -9.36
N THR A 46 8.66 -0.79 -9.84
CA THR A 46 9.05 0.15 -10.89
C THR A 46 10.23 1.02 -10.46
N LEU A 47 10.21 1.57 -9.25
CA LEU A 47 11.29 2.42 -8.75
C LEU A 47 12.59 1.66 -8.53
N VAL A 48 12.52 0.44 -7.99
CA VAL A 48 13.70 -0.43 -7.84
C VAL A 48 14.28 -0.79 -9.20
N GLN A 49 13.42 -1.12 -10.18
CA GLN A 49 13.86 -1.41 -11.55
C GLN A 49 14.52 -0.21 -12.23
N VAL A 50 13.95 0.98 -12.08
CA VAL A 50 14.52 2.23 -12.62
C VAL A 50 15.90 2.51 -12.00
N ARG A 51 16.10 2.17 -10.73
CA ARG A 51 17.32 2.50 -10.00
C ARG A 51 18.45 1.48 -10.16
N PHE A 52 18.12 0.20 -10.13
CA PHE A 52 19.10 -0.88 -10.09
C PHE A 52 19.11 -1.73 -11.38
N GLY A 53 18.22 -1.46 -12.33
CA GLY A 53 18.09 -2.23 -13.57
C GLY A 53 17.22 -3.46 -13.38
N ASP A 54 17.58 -4.58 -14.01
CA ASP A 54 16.82 -5.81 -13.90
C ASP A 54 16.79 -6.34 -12.46
N ILE A 55 15.59 -6.59 -11.97
CA ILE A 55 15.32 -7.09 -10.63
C ILE A 55 14.94 -8.57 -10.71
N PRO A 56 15.43 -9.40 -9.78
CA PRO A 56 15.17 -10.82 -9.81
C PRO A 56 13.72 -11.14 -9.41
N ASP A 57 13.13 -12.16 -10.05
CA ASP A 57 11.73 -12.53 -9.88
C ASP A 57 11.38 -12.90 -8.43
N ASN A 58 12.35 -13.42 -7.67
CA ASN A 58 12.17 -13.75 -6.26
C ASN A 58 11.87 -12.50 -5.40
N LEU A 59 12.50 -11.37 -5.68
CA LEU A 59 12.27 -10.11 -4.97
C LEU A 59 10.89 -9.55 -5.31
N VAL A 60 10.49 -9.64 -6.58
CA VAL A 60 9.14 -9.26 -7.03
C VAL A 60 8.08 -10.11 -6.32
N ALA A 61 8.32 -11.42 -6.20
CA ALA A 61 7.43 -12.32 -5.46
C ALA A 61 7.36 -11.95 -3.98
N SER A 62 8.49 -11.67 -3.32
CA SER A 62 8.53 -11.22 -1.92
C SER A 62 7.70 -9.95 -1.71
N ILE A 63 7.89 -8.93 -2.55
CA ILE A 63 7.13 -7.67 -2.47
C ILE A 63 5.61 -7.93 -2.63
N ASN A 64 5.24 -8.84 -3.53
CA ASN A 64 3.84 -9.16 -3.78
C ASN A 64 3.15 -9.89 -2.62
N GLN A 65 3.90 -10.55 -1.73
CA GLN A 65 3.36 -11.21 -0.54
C GLN A 65 3.15 -10.26 0.65
N ILE A 66 3.73 -9.07 0.63
CA ILE A 66 3.58 -8.09 1.71
C ILE A 66 2.13 -7.58 1.76
N ASP A 67 1.44 -7.79 2.88
CA ASP A 67 0.07 -7.28 3.07
C ASP A 67 -0.02 -6.05 3.98
N ASP A 68 1.05 -5.71 4.70
CA ASP A 68 1.09 -4.54 5.56
C ASP A 68 1.28 -3.25 4.75
N THR A 69 0.22 -2.42 4.72
CA THR A 69 0.20 -1.13 4.02
C THR A 69 1.23 -0.13 4.58
N SER A 70 1.48 -0.14 5.89
CA SER A 70 2.45 0.74 6.55
C SER A 70 3.87 0.31 6.18
N PHE A 71 4.14 -0.99 6.18
CA PHE A 71 5.42 -1.52 5.73
C PHE A 71 5.67 -1.22 4.25
N LEU A 72 4.66 -1.39 3.38
CA LEU A 72 4.77 -0.98 1.97
C LEU A 72 5.12 0.51 1.82
N GLN A 73 4.62 1.38 2.69
CA GLN A 73 4.99 2.80 2.67
C GLN A 73 6.46 3.00 3.04
N GLN A 74 6.95 2.32 4.08
CA GLN A 74 8.35 2.38 4.50
C GLN A 74 9.27 1.83 3.41
N LEU A 75 8.88 0.70 2.79
CA LEU A 75 9.63 0.08 1.70
C LEU A 75 9.67 0.98 0.46
N LEU A 76 8.58 1.70 0.15
CA LEU A 76 8.58 2.71 -0.91
C LEU A 76 9.56 3.85 -0.63
N VAL A 77 9.70 4.29 0.62
CA VAL A 77 10.70 5.30 0.98
C VAL A 77 12.11 4.71 0.96
N SER A 78 12.29 3.43 1.31
CA SER A 78 13.62 2.83 1.27
C SER A 78 14.18 2.71 -0.16
N THR A 79 13.32 2.64 -1.20
CA THR A 79 13.78 2.62 -2.60
C THR A 79 14.63 3.83 -2.98
N ILE A 80 14.46 4.98 -2.31
CA ILE A 80 15.27 6.19 -2.55
C ILE A 80 16.50 6.30 -1.64
N SER A 81 16.52 5.58 -0.50
CA SER A 81 17.55 5.73 0.53
C SER A 81 18.62 4.65 0.51
N VAL A 82 18.28 3.40 0.16
CA VAL A 82 19.22 2.26 0.10
C VAL A 82 20.31 2.49 -0.95
N ASN A 83 21.50 1.92 -0.84
CA ASN A 83 22.58 2.14 -1.83
C ASN A 83 22.76 0.98 -2.80
N SER A 84 22.17 -0.18 -2.50
CA SER A 84 22.24 -1.36 -3.36
C SER A 84 20.94 -2.16 -3.38
N LEU A 85 20.85 -3.09 -4.32
CA LEU A 85 19.71 -3.97 -4.45
C LEU A 85 19.65 -5.01 -3.32
N GLU A 86 20.81 -5.46 -2.82
CA GLU A 86 20.91 -6.42 -1.72
C GLU A 86 20.37 -5.84 -0.42
N GLU A 87 20.73 -4.59 -0.12
CA GLU A 87 20.23 -3.86 1.05
C GLU A 87 18.70 -3.72 1.00
N PHE A 88 18.17 -3.38 -0.19
CA PHE A 88 16.74 -3.31 -0.40
C PHE A 88 16.04 -4.68 -0.20
N ALA A 89 16.61 -5.75 -0.76
CA ALA A 89 16.06 -7.10 -0.65
C ALA A 89 16.03 -7.58 0.81
N GLN A 90 17.04 -7.26 1.62
CA GLN A 90 17.05 -7.58 3.05
C GLN A 90 15.90 -6.91 3.79
N ILE A 91 15.65 -5.62 3.52
CA ILE A 91 14.52 -4.90 4.10
C ILE A 91 13.20 -5.56 3.68
N ALA A 92 13.01 -5.79 2.38
CA ALA A 92 11.78 -6.40 1.85
C ALA A 92 11.48 -7.77 2.47
N ASN A 93 12.50 -8.60 2.69
CA ASN A 93 12.36 -9.94 3.25
C ASN A 93 12.21 -9.96 4.78
N SER A 94 12.55 -8.87 5.49
CA SER A 94 12.41 -8.80 6.95
C SER A 94 10.94 -8.76 7.43
N ASN A 95 10.00 -8.57 6.51
CA ASN A 95 8.55 -8.58 6.78
C ASN A 95 7.87 -9.88 6.34
N LEU A 96 8.61 -10.81 5.73
CA LEU A 96 8.08 -12.14 5.46
C LEU A 96 8.06 -12.92 6.78
N PRO A 97 6.96 -13.62 7.11
CA PRO A 97 6.99 -14.57 8.22
C PRO A 97 8.09 -15.60 7.93
N GLU A 98 8.94 -15.89 8.94
CA GLU A 98 9.88 -17.00 8.85
C GLU A 98 9.09 -18.24 8.44
N ALA A 99 9.52 -18.90 7.36
CA ALA A 99 8.91 -20.13 6.92
C ALA A 99 9.22 -21.22 7.95
N ASP A 100 8.24 -21.51 8.82
CA ASP A 100 8.18 -22.75 9.61
C ASP A 100 7.94 -23.97 8.70
#